data_AF-A0A9R1MEN8-F1
#
_entry.id   AF-A0A9R1MEN8-F1
#
_cell.length_a   1.000
_cell.length_b   1.000
_cell.length_c   1.000
_cell.angle_alpha   90.00
_cell.angle_beta   90.00
_cell.angle_gamma   90.00
#
_symmetry.space_group_name_H-M   'P 1'
#
loop_
_entity.id
_entity.type
_entity.pdbx_description
1 polymer ?
#
loop_
_entity_poly.entity_id
_entity_poly.type
_entity_poly.pdbx_seq_one_letter_code
_entity_poly.pdbx_strand_id
1 'polypeptide(L)'
;MWASRRIGEGEQLYVVHVQGAAGIGLPTTLLIKKFQNANPALLVDDNVKNRCKSEMILLASVCHDNIINVLHFIQREDAIMLVYEYPVNGSLDYWLHRREGGEQPLSWPQRIAIAVGMAQGLCHLHHGCNRPVVHHNINSNNILLDQEQNVKISSFGAAQMSIAGLNQPLPIADIPVGNFGYAAPEYGVAASQLTEKVDIYSFGVLLLELVTGKLANGAADGLLAIWAQDNCNELMANHLKMFNTGVDKGIPHQARFMEEMAAVFRLGVDCTVGDPKQRPSMQMALKRLRRIRGRGPFLGLLNL
;
A
#
# COMPACT_ATOMS: atom_id res chain seq x y z
N MET A 1 -4.11 21.27 21.36
CA MET A 1 -5.14 21.34 20.29
C MET A 1 -5.02 20.06 19.49
N TRP A 2 -6.03 19.19 19.49
CA TRP A 2 -5.98 17.91 18.78
C TRP A 2 -6.40 18.15 17.33
N ALA A 3 -5.51 17.87 16.38
CA ALA A 3 -5.92 17.82 14.98
C ALA A 3 -6.52 16.43 14.73
N SER A 4 -7.85 16.37 14.59
CA SER A 4 -8.56 15.14 14.22
C SER A 4 -8.93 15.21 12.75
N ARG A 5 -8.64 14.16 11.98
CA ARG A 5 -9.07 14.02 10.59
C ARG A 5 -9.84 12.72 10.44
N ARG A 6 -11.10 12.81 9.99
CA ARG A 6 -11.92 11.63 9.69
C ARG A 6 -11.44 11.03 8.36
N ILE A 7 -11.05 9.76 8.36
CA ILE A 7 -10.71 9.01 7.15
C ILE A 7 -11.66 7.81 7.09
N GLY A 8 -12.86 8.03 6.54
CA GLY A 8 -13.88 6.98 6.36
C GLY A 8 -15.05 7.01 7.35
N GLU A 9 -16.09 6.25 7.03
CA GLU A 9 -17.37 6.31 7.74
C GLU A 9 -17.37 5.63 9.13
N GLY A 10 -16.44 4.71 9.41
CA GLY A 10 -16.46 3.90 10.65
C GLY A 10 -15.22 3.96 11.55
N GLU A 11 -14.20 4.77 11.22
CA GLU A 11 -12.95 4.86 11.99
C GLU A 11 -12.52 6.33 12.16
N GLN A 12 -12.19 6.72 13.38
CA GLN A 12 -11.66 8.06 13.68
C GLN A 12 -10.16 7.97 13.93
N LEU A 13 -9.37 8.69 13.13
CA LEU A 13 -7.93 8.82 13.31
C LEU A 13 -7.61 10.16 13.98
N TYR A 14 -6.75 10.11 14.98
CA TYR A 14 -6.25 11.26 15.71
C TYR A 14 -4.74 11.31 15.61
N VAL A 15 -4.20 12.50 15.35
CA VAL A 15 -2.76 12.76 15.46
C VAL A 15 -2.53 13.43 16.81
N VAL A 16 -1.74 12.79 17.67
CA VAL A 16 -1.49 13.25 19.03
C VAL A 16 -0.01 13.56 19.21
N HIS A 17 0.29 14.81 19.56
CA HIS A 17 1.63 15.23 19.95
C HIS A 17 1.80 15.08 21.46
N VAL A 18 2.65 14.15 21.86
CA VAL A 18 3.00 13.92 23.26
C VAL A 18 4.24 14.74 23.58
N GLN A 19 4.11 15.68 24.51
CA GLN A 19 5.26 16.39 25.06
C GLN A 19 6.01 15.46 26.00
N GLY A 20 7.33 15.34 25.82
CA GLY A 20 8.17 14.59 26.74
C GLY A 20 8.12 15.19 28.15
N ALA A 21 7.96 14.35 29.17
CA ALA A 21 8.19 14.79 30.55
C ALA A 21 9.69 15.06 30.74
N ALA A 22 10.03 16.11 31.52
CA ALA A 22 11.41 16.50 31.77
C ALA A 22 12.24 15.30 32.28
N GLY A 23 13.13 14.79 31.42
CA GLY A 23 14.07 13.69 31.71
C GLY A 23 13.61 12.26 31.37
N ILE A 24 12.43 12.04 30.79
CA ILE A 24 11.91 10.66 30.59
C ILE A 24 11.62 10.31 29.11
N GLY A 25 11.46 11.28 28.20
CA GLY A 25 11.29 10.96 26.78
C GLY A 25 11.36 12.17 25.85
N LEU A 26 11.72 11.93 24.59
CA LEU A 26 11.67 12.93 23.53
C LEU A 26 10.20 13.20 23.15
N PRO A 27 9.84 14.45 22.77
CA PRO A 27 8.54 14.74 22.16
C PRO A 27 8.29 13.80 20.98
N THR A 28 7.11 13.19 20.92
CA THR A 28 6.75 12.19 19.92
C THR A 28 5.34 12.43 19.40
N THR A 29 5.12 12.17 18.11
CA THR A 29 3.79 12.19 17.49
C THR A 29 3.30 10.76 17.32
N LEU A 30 2.03 10.52 17.65
CA LEU A 30 1.37 9.23 17.58
C LEU A 30 0.13 9.30 16.71
N LEU A 31 -0.17 8.21 16.00
CA LEU A 31 -1.44 8.02 15.31
C LEU A 31 -2.34 7.14 16.16
N ILE A 32 -3.52 7.63 16.52
CA ILE A 32 -4.50 6.89 17.32
C ILE A 32 -5.72 6.59 16.46
N LYS A 33 -6.01 5.31 16.29
CA LYS A 33 -7.22 4.81 15.65
C LYS A 33 -8.25 4.47 16.70
N LYS A 34 -9.32 5.25 16.79
CA LYS A 34 -10.51 4.94 17.59
C LYS A 34 -11.50 4.14 16.75
N PHE A 35 -11.86 2.96 17.26
CA PHE A 35 -12.91 2.14 16.68
C PHE A 35 -14.27 2.65 17.16
N GLN A 36 -15.21 2.85 16.25
CA GLN A 36 -16.54 3.35 16.57
C GLN A 36 -17.56 2.21 16.63
N ASN A 37 -18.49 2.33 17.58
CA ASN A 37 -19.72 1.53 17.59
C ASN A 37 -20.64 1.93 16.45
N ALA A 38 -21.45 0.99 15.99
CA ALA A 38 -22.55 1.28 15.07
C ALA A 38 -23.56 2.29 15.67
N ASN A 39 -23.72 2.28 17.00
CA ASN A 39 -24.43 3.32 17.75
C ASN A 39 -23.49 4.00 18.74
N PRO A 40 -23.12 5.28 18.52
CA PRO A 40 -22.21 6.03 19.40
C PRO A 40 -22.73 6.23 20.84
N ALA A 41 -24.03 6.05 21.08
CA ALA A 41 -24.66 6.20 22.40
C ALA A 41 -24.67 4.90 23.24
N LEU A 42 -24.15 3.80 22.71
CA LEU A 42 -24.10 2.50 23.39
C LEU A 42 -22.67 2.11 23.79
N LEU A 43 -22.55 1.21 24.77
CA LEU A 43 -21.30 0.57 25.18
C LEU A 43 -20.64 -0.17 24.01
N VAL A 44 -19.32 -0.37 24.08
CA VAL A 44 -18.56 -1.06 23.02
C VAL A 44 -19.14 -2.45 22.75
N ASP A 45 -19.65 -2.65 21.52
CA ASP A 45 -20.20 -3.93 21.09
C ASP A 45 -19.11 -4.97 20.79
N ASP A 46 -19.50 -6.24 20.71
CA ASP A 46 -18.53 -7.32 20.48
C ASP A 46 -17.96 -7.31 19.06
N ASN A 47 -18.63 -6.70 18.07
CA ASN A 47 -18.10 -6.56 16.72
C ASN A 47 -16.89 -5.61 16.71
N VAL A 48 -16.98 -4.49 17.42
CA VAL A 48 -15.86 -3.54 17.58
C VAL A 48 -14.69 -4.18 18.33
N LYS A 49 -14.97 -4.89 19.42
CA LYS A 49 -13.93 -5.66 20.15
C LYS A 49 -13.24 -6.67 19.25
N ASN A 50 -14.01 -7.43 18.47
CA ASN A 50 -13.47 -8.46 17.58
C ASN A 50 -12.62 -7.85 16.46
N ARG A 51 -13.08 -6.77 15.81
CA ARG A 51 -12.28 -6.06 14.79
C ARG A 51 -10.95 -5.56 15.34
N CYS A 52 -10.97 -4.89 16.49
CA CYS A 52 -9.74 -4.39 17.10
C CYS A 52 -8.81 -5.54 17.54
N LYS A 53 -9.35 -6.59 18.19
CA LYS A 53 -8.56 -7.77 18.55
C LYS A 53 -7.93 -8.44 17.34
N SER A 54 -8.67 -8.61 16.25
CA SER A 54 -8.15 -9.21 15.02
C SER A 54 -6.98 -8.41 14.44
N GLU A 55 -7.14 -7.09 14.32
CA GLU A 55 -6.06 -6.21 13.82
C GLU A 55 -4.84 -6.23 14.75
N MET A 56 -5.06 -6.15 16.07
CA MET A 56 -3.99 -6.19 17.07
C MET A 56 -3.24 -7.52 17.08
N ILE A 57 -3.94 -8.66 17.07
CA ILE A 57 -3.33 -10.00 17.06
C ILE A 57 -2.49 -10.19 15.79
N LEU A 58 -3.02 -9.74 14.65
CA LEU A 58 -2.32 -9.84 13.38
C LEU A 58 -1.05 -8.98 13.41
N LEU A 59 -1.15 -7.70 13.77
CA LEU A 59 0.01 -6.81 13.83
C LEU A 59 1.02 -7.22 14.91
N ALA A 60 0.59 -7.79 16.03
CA ALA A 60 1.49 -8.35 17.03
C ALA A 60 2.26 -9.60 16.51
N SER A 61 1.71 -10.30 15.52
CA SER A 61 2.35 -11.45 14.89
C SER A 61 3.25 -11.10 13.70
N VAL A 62 3.35 -9.82 13.34
CA VAL A 62 4.07 -9.32 12.17
C VAL A 62 5.09 -8.28 12.61
N CYS A 63 6.36 -8.50 12.29
CA CYS A 63 7.43 -7.54 12.59
C CYS A 63 8.31 -7.37 11.35
N HIS A 64 8.22 -6.20 10.72
CA HIS A 64 8.95 -5.89 9.51
C HIS A 64 9.05 -4.37 9.30
N ASP A 65 10.21 -3.88 8.84
CA ASP A 65 10.46 -2.43 8.68
C ASP A 65 9.44 -1.74 7.78
N ASN A 66 8.91 -2.45 6.77
CA ASN A 66 7.91 -1.92 5.85
C ASN A 66 6.43 -2.10 6.26
N ILE A 67 6.17 -2.43 7.51
CA ILE A 67 4.83 -2.61 8.06
C ILE A 67 4.68 -1.69 9.27
N ILE A 68 3.52 -1.04 9.41
CA ILE A 68 3.28 -0.12 10.51
C ILE A 68 3.28 -0.84 11.85
N ASN A 69 3.95 -0.27 12.84
CA ASN A 69 3.98 -0.83 14.19
C ASN A 69 2.82 -0.32 15.05
N VAL A 70 2.16 -1.25 15.75
CA VAL A 70 1.28 -0.92 16.88
C VAL A 70 2.15 -0.76 18.13
N LEU A 71 2.08 0.41 18.75
CA LEU A 71 2.83 0.75 19.95
C LEU A 71 2.03 0.45 21.22
N HIS A 72 0.72 0.66 21.19
CA HIS A 72 -0.13 0.48 22.37
C HIS A 72 -1.60 0.20 22.01
N PHE A 73 -2.33 -0.32 22.99
CA PHE A 73 -3.76 -0.59 22.94
C PHE A 73 -4.44 0.07 24.14
N ILE A 74 -5.52 0.80 23.88
CA ILE A 74 -6.30 1.48 24.93
C ILE A 74 -7.69 0.88 24.94
N GLN A 75 -8.09 0.35 26.09
CA GLN A 75 -9.45 -0.11 26.36
C GLN A 75 -10.07 0.66 27.52
N ARG A 76 -11.26 1.18 27.27
CA ARG A 76 -12.18 1.81 28.23
C ARG A 76 -13.58 1.20 28.02
N GLU A 77 -14.51 1.50 28.91
CA GLU A 77 -15.89 0.99 28.82
C GLU A 77 -16.62 1.47 27.55
N ASP A 78 -16.30 2.69 27.09
CA ASP A 78 -16.94 3.40 25.99
C ASP A 78 -16.05 3.52 24.73
N ALA A 79 -14.79 3.08 24.80
CA ALA A 79 -13.84 3.25 23.70
C ALA A 79 -12.78 2.14 23.63
N ILE A 80 -12.47 1.75 22.39
CA ILE A 80 -11.30 0.94 22.05
C ILE A 80 -10.45 1.68 21.03
N MET A 81 -9.14 1.76 21.28
CA MET A 81 -8.21 2.45 20.41
C MET A 81 -6.91 1.67 20.22
N LEU A 82 -6.33 1.76 19.02
CA LEU A 82 -4.97 1.33 18.73
C LEU A 82 -4.08 2.54 18.50
N VAL A 83 -2.88 2.51 19.08
CA VAL A 83 -1.87 3.56 18.97
C VAL A 83 -0.74 3.04 18.10
N TYR A 84 -0.45 3.75 17.03
CA TYR A 84 0.58 3.43 16.05
C TYR A 84 1.70 4.47 16.08
N GLU A 85 2.86 4.10 15.55
CA GLU A 85 3.86 5.07 15.14
C GLU A 85 3.28 6.07 14.12
N TYR A 86 3.75 7.32 14.14
CA TYR A 86 3.28 8.35 13.21
C TYR A 86 4.19 8.44 11.98
N PRO A 87 3.71 8.08 10.77
CA PRO A 87 4.46 8.24 9.53
C PRO A 87 4.41 9.71 9.08
N VAL A 88 5.49 10.43 9.37
CA VAL A 88 5.56 11.90 9.28
C VAL A 88 5.25 12.43 7.88
N ASN A 89 5.62 11.70 6.83
CA ASN A 89 5.46 12.14 5.44
C ASN A 89 4.10 11.76 4.83
N GLY A 90 3.15 11.24 5.61
CA GLY A 90 1.79 10.98 5.12
C GLY A 90 1.70 9.82 4.12
N SER A 91 0.67 9.82 3.27
CA SER A 91 0.37 8.71 2.34
C SER A 91 0.96 8.91 0.95
N LEU A 92 1.16 7.81 0.22
CA LEU A 92 1.59 7.84 -1.18
C LEU A 92 0.58 8.58 -2.07
N ASP A 93 -0.73 8.47 -1.79
CA ASP A 93 -1.80 9.23 -2.47
C ASP A 93 -1.55 10.74 -2.40
N TYR A 94 -1.11 11.25 -1.25
CA TYR A 94 -0.75 12.66 -1.12
C TYR A 94 0.38 13.04 -2.08
N TRP A 95 1.47 12.28 -2.09
CA TRP A 95 2.65 12.57 -2.90
C TRP A 95 2.43 12.45 -4.40
N LEU A 96 1.56 11.53 -4.83
CA LEU A 96 1.25 11.32 -6.25
C LEU A 96 0.17 12.27 -6.76
N HIS A 97 -0.89 12.52 -5.97
CA HIS A 97 -2.14 13.06 -6.51
C HIS A 97 -2.64 14.35 -5.84
N ARG A 98 -2.23 14.63 -4.59
CA ARG A 98 -2.78 15.75 -3.78
C ARG A 98 -1.74 16.71 -3.25
N ARG A 99 -0.53 16.68 -3.82
CA ARG A 99 0.59 17.52 -3.42
C ARG A 99 0.19 19.00 -3.52
N GLU A 100 0.60 19.78 -2.53
CA GLU A 100 0.36 21.22 -2.52
C GLU A 100 1.42 21.96 -3.35
N GLY A 101 1.11 23.19 -3.79
CA GLY A 101 2.02 23.98 -4.60
C GLY A 101 3.30 24.33 -3.83
N GLY A 102 4.46 23.94 -4.36
CA GLY A 102 5.79 24.28 -3.81
C GLY A 102 6.64 23.08 -3.42
N GLU A 103 6.04 21.92 -3.19
CA GLU A 103 6.78 20.69 -2.89
C GLU A 103 7.30 20.00 -4.17
N GLN A 104 8.51 19.46 -4.07
CA GLN A 104 9.11 18.71 -5.18
C GLN A 104 8.41 17.36 -5.37
N PRO A 105 8.12 16.95 -6.61
CA PRO A 105 7.58 15.63 -6.89
C PRO A 105 8.57 14.53 -6.48
N LEU A 106 8.04 13.35 -6.15
CA LEU A 106 8.86 12.16 -5.96
C LEU A 106 9.65 11.87 -7.24
N SER A 107 10.98 11.89 -7.10
CA SER A 107 11.91 11.46 -8.13
C SER A 107 11.78 9.96 -8.42
N TRP A 108 12.20 9.52 -9.61
CA TRP A 108 12.17 8.10 -9.93
C TRP A 108 12.92 7.21 -8.92
N PRO A 109 14.14 7.57 -8.45
CA PRO A 109 14.81 6.81 -7.40
C PRO A 109 13.98 6.62 -6.11
N GLN A 110 13.23 7.64 -5.69
CA GLN A 110 12.30 7.52 -4.55
C GLN A 110 11.15 6.58 -4.88
N ARG A 111 10.53 6.72 -6.06
CA ARG A 111 9.40 5.87 -6.49
C ARG A 111 9.78 4.39 -6.57
N ILE A 112 10.95 4.05 -7.13
CA ILE A 112 11.40 2.67 -7.19
C ILE A 112 11.82 2.13 -5.81
N ALA A 113 12.35 2.97 -4.92
CA ALA A 113 12.58 2.59 -3.53
C ALA A 113 11.26 2.26 -2.80
N ILE A 114 10.23 3.07 -3.01
CA ILE A 114 8.86 2.83 -2.51
C ILE A 114 8.30 1.52 -3.06
N ALA A 115 8.40 1.27 -4.38
CA ALA A 115 7.99 0.01 -4.99
C ALA A 115 8.67 -1.21 -4.35
N VAL A 116 9.98 -1.11 -4.10
CA VAL A 116 10.75 -2.17 -3.44
C VAL A 116 10.31 -2.35 -1.98
N GLY A 117 10.10 -1.27 -1.22
CA GLY A 117 9.64 -1.34 0.17
C GLY A 117 8.25 -1.96 0.31
N MET A 118 7.30 -1.57 -0.55
CA MET A 118 5.98 -2.20 -0.63
C MET A 118 6.12 -3.71 -0.92
N ALA A 119 6.95 -4.07 -1.89
CA ALA A 119 7.17 -5.47 -2.24
C ALA A 119 7.82 -6.28 -1.12
N GLN A 120 8.72 -5.68 -0.32
CA GLN A 120 9.32 -6.31 0.86
C GLN A 120 8.27 -6.59 1.94
N GLY A 121 7.46 -5.59 2.29
CA GLY A 121 6.39 -5.76 3.29
C GLY A 121 5.36 -6.82 2.87
N LEU A 122 4.85 -6.75 1.64
CA LEU A 122 3.91 -7.75 1.12
C LEU A 122 4.53 -9.14 0.97
N CYS A 123 5.81 -9.23 0.57
CA CYS A 123 6.52 -10.50 0.53
C CYS A 123 6.64 -11.12 1.93
N HIS A 124 6.89 -10.31 2.96
CA HIS A 124 6.92 -10.77 4.35
C HIS A 124 5.55 -11.28 4.80
N LEU A 125 4.47 -10.54 4.54
CA LEU A 125 3.11 -10.97 4.89
C LEU A 125 2.73 -12.31 4.23
N HIS A 126 3.02 -12.46 2.94
CA HIS A 126 2.61 -13.65 2.20
C HIS A 126 3.50 -14.87 2.45
N HIS A 127 4.81 -14.67 2.63
CA HIS A 127 5.80 -15.77 2.62
C HIS A 127 6.70 -15.82 3.85
N GLY A 128 6.80 -14.73 4.62
CA GLY A 128 7.71 -14.60 5.78
C GLY A 128 7.05 -14.91 7.12
N CYS A 129 5.73 -14.75 7.22
CA CYS A 129 4.97 -15.10 8.42
C CYS A 129 4.74 -16.63 8.52
N ASN A 130 4.54 -17.13 9.75
CA ASN A 130 4.23 -18.55 10.01
C ASN A 130 3.00 -19.04 9.23
N ARG A 131 2.04 -18.14 9.01
CA ARG A 131 0.89 -18.33 8.13
C ARG A 131 0.79 -17.12 7.21
N PRO A 132 0.48 -17.30 5.92
CA PRO A 132 0.31 -16.18 5.01
C PRO A 132 -0.76 -15.22 5.52
N VAL A 133 -0.46 -13.93 5.48
CA VAL A 133 -1.38 -12.86 5.82
C VAL A 133 -1.75 -12.13 4.53
N VAL A 134 -3.03 -12.05 4.22
CA VAL A 134 -3.55 -11.30 3.06
C VAL A 134 -4.16 -10.00 3.56
N HIS A 135 -3.72 -8.88 3.01
CA HIS A 135 -4.03 -7.55 3.51
C HIS A 135 -5.41 -7.05 3.08
N HIS A 136 -5.84 -7.41 1.86
CA HIS A 136 -7.10 -7.02 1.20
C HIS A 136 -7.28 -5.53 0.86
N ASN A 137 -6.61 -4.62 1.58
CA ASN A 137 -6.80 -3.18 1.45
C ASN A 137 -5.52 -2.43 1.02
N ILE A 138 -4.82 -2.93 0.01
CA ILE A 138 -3.61 -2.31 -0.52
C ILE A 138 -3.98 -1.22 -1.52
N ASN A 139 -3.67 0.04 -1.20
CA ASN A 139 -3.88 1.20 -2.06
C ASN A 139 -3.00 2.37 -1.61
N SER A 140 -2.95 3.45 -2.40
CA SER A 140 -2.01 4.55 -2.16
C SER A 140 -2.30 5.37 -0.89
N ASN A 141 -3.52 5.28 -0.33
CA ASN A 141 -3.83 5.88 0.98
C ASN A 141 -3.23 5.09 2.16
N ASN A 142 -3.07 3.78 1.98
CA ASN A 142 -2.57 2.85 3.01
C ASN A 142 -1.07 2.54 2.88
N ILE A 143 -0.39 3.16 1.92
CA ILE A 143 1.07 3.17 1.83
C ILE A 143 1.54 4.49 2.44
N LEU A 144 2.04 4.43 3.66
CA LEU A 144 2.52 5.60 4.39
C LEU A 144 4.04 5.72 4.27
N LEU A 145 4.55 6.95 4.40
CA LEU A 145 5.98 7.24 4.35
C LEU A 145 6.45 7.76 5.71
N ASP A 146 7.44 7.09 6.30
CA ASP A 146 8.08 7.58 7.51
C ASP A 146 9.00 8.79 7.23
N GLN A 147 9.68 9.29 8.27
CA GLN A 147 10.54 10.48 8.18
C GLN A 147 11.66 10.34 7.12
N GLU A 148 12.16 9.12 6.90
CA GLU A 148 13.21 8.81 5.93
C GLU A 148 12.64 8.44 4.54
N GLN A 149 11.32 8.60 4.36
CA GLN A 149 10.57 8.16 3.19
C GLN A 149 10.60 6.64 2.95
N ASN A 150 10.83 5.85 3.99
CA ASN A 150 10.62 4.41 3.90
C ASN A 150 9.12 4.11 3.98
N VAL A 151 8.72 3.06 3.27
CA VAL A 151 7.32 2.60 3.23
C VAL A 151 6.91 2.00 4.56
N LYS A 152 5.70 2.31 5.00
CA LYS A 152 4.94 1.64 6.07
C LYS A 152 3.56 1.25 5.54
N ILE A 153 3.34 -0.04 5.32
CA ILE A 153 2.01 -0.57 4.96
C ILE A 153 1.11 -0.46 6.19
N SER A 154 -0.10 0.10 6.05
CA SER A 154 -1.05 0.33 7.14
C SER A 154 -2.45 -0.20 6.82
N SER A 155 -3.38 -0.04 7.78
CA SER A 155 -4.82 -0.32 7.62
C SER A 155 -5.17 -1.80 7.51
N PHE A 156 -4.73 -2.58 8.51
CA PHE A 156 -4.89 -4.04 8.60
C PHE A 156 -6.27 -4.49 9.07
N GLY A 157 -7.25 -3.59 9.19
CA GLY A 157 -8.60 -3.91 9.69
C GLY A 157 -9.38 -4.93 8.84
N ALA A 158 -9.00 -5.11 7.57
CA ALA A 158 -9.57 -6.13 6.66
C ALA A 158 -8.63 -7.32 6.42
N ALA A 159 -7.42 -7.30 7.01
CA ALA A 159 -6.42 -8.33 6.77
C ALA A 159 -6.81 -9.66 7.42
N GLN A 160 -6.45 -10.76 6.76
CA GLN A 160 -6.81 -12.11 7.16
C GLN A 160 -5.60 -13.03 7.13
N MET A 161 -5.49 -13.89 8.13
CA MET A 161 -4.47 -14.93 8.17
C MET A 161 -5.02 -16.21 7.53
N SER A 162 -4.33 -16.73 6.52
CA SER A 162 -4.69 -18.00 5.89
C SER A 162 -4.35 -19.18 6.81
N ILE A 163 -5.39 -19.86 7.30
CA ILE A 163 -5.23 -21.06 8.14
C ILE A 163 -4.84 -22.28 7.29
N ALA A 164 -5.31 -22.33 6.04
CA ALA A 164 -5.05 -23.43 5.12
C ALA A 164 -3.65 -23.34 4.46
N GLY A 165 -3.04 -22.16 4.43
CA GLY A 165 -1.70 -21.93 3.87
C GLY A 165 -1.70 -21.10 2.58
N LEU A 166 -0.57 -21.07 1.89
CA LEU A 166 -0.35 -20.22 0.71
C LEU A 166 -1.10 -20.76 -0.51
N ASN A 167 -1.61 -19.88 -1.38
CA ASN A 167 -2.45 -20.23 -2.53
C ASN A 167 -3.71 -21.04 -2.17
N GLN A 168 -4.13 -21.03 -0.90
CA GLN A 168 -5.36 -21.68 -0.48
C GLN A 168 -6.53 -20.68 -0.45
N PRO A 169 -7.76 -21.15 -0.69
CA PRO A 169 -8.94 -20.30 -0.67
C PRO A 169 -9.12 -19.64 0.70
N LEU A 170 -9.32 -18.33 0.69
CA LEU A 170 -9.72 -17.55 1.85
C LEU A 170 -11.25 -17.54 1.96
N PRO A 171 -11.80 -17.30 3.16
CA PRO A 171 -13.20 -16.99 3.33
C PRO A 171 -13.66 -15.87 2.38
N ILE A 172 -14.93 -15.92 1.97
CA ILE A 172 -15.53 -14.86 1.14
C ILE A 172 -15.34 -13.51 1.86
N ALA A 173 -14.84 -12.53 1.12
CA ALA A 173 -14.65 -11.17 1.59
C ALA A 173 -15.21 -10.20 0.55
N ASP A 174 -15.94 -9.20 1.04
CA ASP A 174 -16.33 -8.05 0.23
C ASP A 174 -15.11 -7.17 -0.04
N ILE A 175 -15.22 -6.33 -1.08
CA ILE A 175 -14.19 -5.34 -1.39
C ILE A 175 -14.14 -4.32 -0.23
N PRO A 176 -12.97 -4.10 0.40
CA PRO A 176 -12.85 -3.09 1.44
C PRO A 176 -13.20 -1.70 0.92
N VAL A 177 -13.89 -0.91 1.75
CA VAL A 177 -14.22 0.49 1.44
C VAL A 177 -12.96 1.27 1.12
N GLY A 178 -12.97 1.99 -0.02
CA GLY A 178 -11.82 2.78 -0.48
C GLY A 178 -10.83 2.02 -1.37
N ASN A 179 -10.99 0.70 -1.54
CA ASN A 179 -10.13 -0.10 -2.43
C ASN A 179 -10.68 -0.21 -3.87
N PHE A 180 -11.66 0.61 -4.24
CA PHE A 180 -12.21 0.66 -5.59
C PHE A 180 -11.14 1.12 -6.59
N GLY A 181 -10.96 0.36 -7.67
CA GLY A 181 -9.85 0.54 -8.64
C GLY A 181 -8.58 -0.24 -8.31
N TYR A 182 -8.41 -0.69 -7.07
CA TYR A 182 -7.33 -1.58 -6.64
C TYR A 182 -7.79 -3.03 -6.47
N ALA A 183 -9.09 -3.26 -6.37
CA ALA A 183 -9.68 -4.58 -6.19
C ALA A 183 -9.47 -5.47 -7.43
N ALA A 184 -9.03 -6.70 -7.18
CA ALA A 184 -8.88 -7.72 -8.21
C ALA A 184 -10.25 -8.16 -8.78
N PRO A 185 -10.33 -8.55 -10.05
CA PRO A 185 -11.60 -8.87 -10.71
C PRO A 185 -12.32 -10.10 -10.15
N GLU A 186 -11.62 -10.96 -9.41
CA GLU A 186 -12.23 -12.13 -8.76
C GLU A 186 -13.06 -11.80 -7.51
N TYR A 187 -12.98 -10.57 -6.97
CA TYR A 187 -13.89 -10.13 -5.91
C TYR A 187 -15.34 -10.11 -6.43
N GLY A 188 -16.28 -10.67 -5.65
CA GLY A 188 -17.70 -10.68 -6.00
C GLY A 188 -18.10 -11.68 -7.09
N VAL A 189 -17.18 -12.51 -7.59
CA VAL A 189 -17.49 -13.59 -8.53
C VAL A 189 -17.77 -14.87 -7.74
N ALA A 190 -19.02 -15.34 -7.76
CA ALA A 190 -19.51 -16.43 -6.90
C ALA A 190 -18.72 -17.75 -6.98
N ALA A 191 -18.04 -18.02 -8.11
CA ALA A 191 -17.24 -19.23 -8.30
C ALA A 191 -15.73 -19.03 -8.04
N SER A 192 -15.30 -17.81 -7.73
CA SER A 192 -13.88 -17.48 -7.57
C SER A 192 -13.41 -17.65 -6.13
N GLN A 193 -12.19 -18.13 -5.97
CA GLN A 193 -11.52 -18.27 -4.68
C GLN A 193 -10.54 -17.11 -4.50
N LEU A 194 -10.68 -16.39 -3.39
CA LEU A 194 -9.72 -15.36 -3.01
C LEU A 194 -8.47 -16.01 -2.43
N THR A 195 -7.31 -15.48 -2.78
CA THR A 195 -5.98 -15.91 -2.30
C THR A 195 -5.12 -14.66 -2.12
N GLU A 196 -3.86 -14.81 -1.73
CA GLU A 196 -2.92 -13.67 -1.64
C GLU A 196 -2.72 -12.92 -2.98
N LYS A 197 -3.17 -13.51 -4.10
CA LYS A 197 -3.14 -12.90 -5.43
C LYS A 197 -3.98 -11.63 -5.55
N VAL A 198 -4.93 -11.40 -4.64
CA VAL A 198 -5.70 -10.14 -4.60
C VAL A 198 -4.82 -8.95 -4.21
N ASP A 199 -3.91 -9.14 -3.24
CA ASP A 199 -2.95 -8.11 -2.84
C ASP A 199 -1.93 -7.84 -3.96
N ILE A 200 -1.56 -8.88 -4.72
CA ILE A 200 -0.63 -8.75 -5.86
C ILE A 200 -1.26 -7.88 -6.95
N TYR A 201 -2.56 -8.06 -7.22
CA TYR A 201 -3.28 -7.19 -8.15
C TYR A 201 -3.25 -5.74 -7.68
N SER A 202 -3.63 -5.49 -6.43
CA SER A 202 -3.63 -4.14 -5.84
C SER A 202 -2.23 -3.51 -5.85
N PHE A 203 -1.19 -4.29 -5.56
CA PHE A 203 0.20 -3.88 -5.69
C PHE A 203 0.59 -3.53 -7.12
N GLY A 204 0.11 -4.30 -8.10
CA GLY A 204 0.29 -4.01 -9.52
C GLY A 204 -0.30 -2.66 -9.92
N VAL A 205 -1.48 -2.32 -9.42
CA VAL A 205 -2.09 -0.99 -9.60
C VAL A 205 -1.20 0.10 -9.03
N LEU A 206 -0.62 -0.08 -7.83
CA LEU A 206 0.30 0.89 -7.25
C LEU A 206 1.59 1.07 -8.06
N LEU A 207 2.12 0.00 -8.67
CA LEU A 207 3.26 0.13 -9.59
C LEU A 207 2.89 0.99 -10.81
N LEU A 208 1.67 0.83 -11.33
CA LEU A 208 1.18 1.65 -12.44
C LEU A 208 1.01 3.11 -12.01
N GLU A 209 0.48 3.40 -10.83
CA GLU A 209 0.39 4.77 -10.29
C GLU A 209 1.80 5.40 -10.15
N LEU A 210 2.77 4.66 -9.62
CA LEU A 210 4.15 5.15 -9.46
C LEU A 210 4.79 5.52 -10.81
N VAL A 211 4.54 4.76 -11.87
CA VAL A 211 5.11 5.05 -13.19
C VAL A 211 4.35 6.16 -13.92
N THR A 212 3.02 6.12 -13.88
CA THR A 212 2.16 6.94 -14.74
C THR A 212 1.71 8.25 -14.07
N GLY A 213 1.71 8.31 -12.74
CA GLY A 213 1.13 9.42 -11.97
C GLY A 213 -0.39 9.51 -12.09
N LYS A 214 -1.05 8.53 -12.73
CA LYS A 214 -2.51 8.50 -12.90
C LYS A 214 -3.18 7.89 -11.66
N LEU A 215 -4.42 8.28 -11.42
CA LEU A 215 -5.28 7.67 -10.40
C LEU A 215 -5.70 6.26 -10.81
N ALA A 216 -5.76 5.34 -9.84
CA ALA A 216 -6.27 3.98 -10.04
C ALA A 216 -7.68 3.93 -10.67
N ASN A 217 -8.53 4.90 -10.36
CA ASN A 217 -9.92 5.03 -10.84
C ASN A 217 -10.17 6.39 -11.51
N GLY A 218 -9.30 6.82 -12.42
CA GLY A 218 -9.43 8.09 -13.13
C GLY A 218 -10.71 8.18 -13.99
N ALA A 219 -11.52 9.21 -13.76
CA ALA A 219 -12.82 9.39 -14.45
C ALA A 219 -12.73 9.43 -15.99
N ALA A 220 -11.59 9.85 -16.55
CA ALA A 220 -11.38 9.95 -18.00
C ALA A 220 -10.85 8.66 -18.66
N ASP A 221 -10.06 7.87 -17.94
CA ASP A 221 -9.35 6.69 -18.48
C ASP A 221 -9.95 5.36 -17.99
N GLY A 222 -10.96 5.41 -17.10
CA GLY A 222 -11.51 4.23 -16.45
C GLY A 222 -10.58 3.66 -15.39
N LEU A 223 -10.55 2.32 -15.25
CA LEU A 223 -9.65 1.65 -14.32
C LEU A 223 -8.24 1.60 -14.88
N LEU A 224 -7.26 2.10 -14.12
CA LEU A 224 -5.86 2.19 -14.56
C LEU A 224 -5.28 0.84 -14.99
N ALA A 225 -5.64 -0.24 -14.29
CA ALA A 225 -5.22 -1.60 -14.62
C ALA A 225 -5.68 -2.04 -16.01
N ILE A 226 -6.93 -1.71 -16.39
CA ILE A 226 -7.51 -2.06 -17.69
C ILE A 226 -6.81 -1.24 -18.78
N TRP A 227 -6.73 0.07 -18.59
CA TRP A 227 -6.02 0.96 -19.52
C TRP A 227 -4.57 0.49 -19.75
N ALA A 228 -3.86 0.11 -18.69
CA ALA A 228 -2.48 -0.34 -18.78
C ALA A 228 -2.36 -1.66 -19.54
N GLN A 229 -3.28 -2.61 -19.33
CA GLN A 229 -3.33 -3.86 -20.09
C GLN A 229 -3.54 -3.61 -21.59
N ASP A 230 -4.55 -2.81 -21.94
CA ASP A 230 -4.93 -2.53 -23.33
C ASP A 230 -3.80 -1.82 -24.09
N ASN A 231 -3.05 -0.95 -23.42
CA ASN A 231 -1.98 -0.16 -24.04
C ASN A 231 -0.59 -0.80 -23.91
N CYS A 232 -0.45 -1.92 -23.18
CA CYS A 232 0.87 -2.41 -22.79
C CYS A 232 1.76 -2.77 -23.98
N ASN A 233 1.21 -3.46 -24.98
CA ASN A 233 2.01 -3.91 -26.13
C ASN A 233 2.52 -2.73 -26.96
N GLU A 234 1.67 -1.74 -27.18
CA GLU A 234 2.05 -0.55 -27.95
C GLU A 234 3.06 0.32 -27.19
N LEU A 235 2.84 0.57 -25.89
CA LEU A 235 3.76 1.36 -25.08
C LEU A 235 5.14 0.69 -24.97
N MET A 236 5.20 -0.64 -24.87
CA MET A 236 6.46 -1.36 -24.82
C MET A 236 7.17 -1.45 -26.17
N ALA A 237 6.43 -1.37 -27.29
CA ALA A 237 7.01 -1.32 -28.63
C ALA A 237 7.46 0.09 -29.05
N ASN A 238 6.90 1.14 -28.45
CA ASN A 238 7.16 2.53 -28.82
C ASN A 238 7.59 3.36 -27.62
N HIS A 239 8.92 3.48 -27.42
CA HIS A 239 9.50 4.27 -26.33
C HIS A 239 9.07 5.75 -26.34
N LEU A 240 8.85 6.33 -27.53
CA LEU A 240 8.38 7.71 -27.64
C LEU A 240 6.94 7.85 -27.13
N LYS A 241 6.08 6.88 -27.43
CA LYS A 241 4.71 6.85 -26.89
C LYS A 241 4.74 6.62 -25.37
N MET A 242 5.54 5.67 -24.87
CA MET A 242 5.74 5.47 -23.43
C MET A 242 6.19 6.76 -22.73
N PHE A 243 7.15 7.48 -23.31
CA PHE A 243 7.63 8.75 -22.77
C PHE A 243 6.55 9.84 -22.74
N ASN A 244 5.73 9.92 -23.78
CA ASN A 244 4.74 10.99 -23.94
C ASN A 244 3.44 10.77 -23.16
N THR A 245 3.01 9.50 -23.00
CA THR A 245 1.69 9.16 -22.46
C THR A 245 1.71 8.10 -21.35
N GLY A 246 2.78 7.31 -21.24
CA GLY A 246 2.88 6.18 -20.31
C GLY A 246 3.62 6.47 -19.00
N VAL A 247 4.29 7.62 -18.91
CA VAL A 247 5.08 8.04 -17.74
C VAL A 247 4.59 9.38 -17.22
N ASP A 248 4.65 9.54 -15.90
CA ASP A 248 4.38 10.78 -15.20
C ASP A 248 5.37 11.88 -15.59
N LYS A 249 4.87 12.92 -16.26
CA LYS A 249 5.64 14.11 -16.68
C LYS A 249 6.18 14.93 -15.51
N GLY A 250 5.66 14.72 -14.31
CA GLY A 250 6.15 15.32 -13.08
C GLY A 250 7.45 14.70 -12.57
N ILE A 251 7.92 13.56 -13.11
CA ILE A 251 9.18 12.93 -12.69
C ILE A 251 10.38 13.76 -13.18
N PRO A 252 11.24 14.29 -12.29
CA PRO A 252 12.45 15.00 -12.69
C PRO A 252 13.39 14.10 -13.50
N HIS A 253 13.90 14.61 -14.61
CA HIS A 253 14.86 13.92 -15.49
C HIS A 253 14.39 12.52 -15.95
N GLN A 254 13.08 12.32 -16.15
CA GLN A 254 12.46 11.03 -16.47
C GLN A 254 13.15 10.27 -17.63
N ALA A 255 13.68 10.98 -18.64
CA ALA A 255 14.38 10.37 -19.78
C ALA A 255 15.52 9.42 -19.35
N ARG A 256 16.19 9.70 -18.22
CA ARG A 256 17.31 8.89 -17.69
C ARG A 256 16.88 7.52 -17.15
N PHE A 257 15.59 7.34 -16.87
CA PHE A 257 15.06 6.16 -16.18
C PHE A 257 14.01 5.42 -17.00
N MET A 258 13.89 5.71 -18.30
CA MET A 258 12.84 5.15 -19.17
C MET A 258 12.82 3.62 -19.20
N GLU A 259 13.99 2.98 -19.23
CA GLU A 259 14.07 1.51 -19.20
C GLU A 259 13.57 0.93 -17.86
N GLU A 260 13.92 1.57 -16.74
CA GLU A 260 13.45 1.15 -15.43
C GLU A 260 11.93 1.36 -15.31
N MET A 261 11.43 2.51 -15.75
CA MET A 261 10.00 2.84 -15.76
C MET A 261 9.19 1.88 -16.63
N ALA A 262 9.68 1.55 -17.84
CA ALA A 262 9.04 0.58 -18.73
C ALA A 262 9.02 -0.83 -18.10
N ALA A 263 10.11 -1.24 -17.44
CA ALA A 263 10.16 -2.55 -16.79
C ALA A 263 9.23 -2.64 -15.55
N VAL A 264 9.11 -1.56 -14.78
CA VAL A 264 8.16 -1.47 -13.66
C VAL A 264 6.72 -1.43 -14.18
N PHE A 265 6.44 -0.69 -15.25
CA PHE A 265 5.13 -0.67 -15.90
C PHE A 265 4.70 -2.07 -16.33
N ARG A 266 5.59 -2.79 -17.04
CA ARG A 266 5.32 -4.17 -17.47
C ARG A 266 5.06 -5.09 -16.27
N LEU A 267 5.83 -4.95 -15.18
CA LEU A 267 5.56 -5.71 -13.94
C LEU A 267 4.19 -5.37 -13.35
N GLY A 268 3.78 -4.09 -13.35
CA GLY A 268 2.44 -3.67 -12.93
C GLY A 268 1.33 -4.34 -13.75
N VAL A 269 1.52 -4.42 -15.08
CA VAL A 269 0.61 -5.15 -15.98
C VAL A 269 0.57 -6.65 -15.66
N ASP A 270 1.73 -7.29 -15.49
CA ASP A 270 1.81 -8.72 -15.15
C ASP A 270 1.13 -9.04 -13.79
N CYS A 271 1.21 -8.12 -12.83
CA CYS A 271 0.55 -8.23 -11.53
C CYS A 271 -0.97 -8.05 -11.62
N THR A 272 -1.48 -7.34 -12.62
CA THR A 272 -2.91 -7.01 -12.76
C THR A 272 -3.66 -7.90 -13.77
N VAL A 273 -3.03 -8.94 -14.30
CA VAL A 273 -3.68 -9.91 -15.20
C VAL A 273 -4.94 -10.51 -14.54
N GLY A 274 -6.02 -10.66 -15.33
CA GLY A 274 -7.31 -11.15 -14.84
C GLY A 274 -7.24 -12.50 -14.14
N ASP A 275 -6.53 -13.47 -14.70
CA ASP A 275 -6.32 -14.79 -14.10
C ASP A 275 -5.30 -14.72 -12.93
N PRO A 276 -5.72 -14.96 -11.67
CA PRO A 276 -4.83 -14.90 -10.51
C PRO A 276 -3.65 -15.88 -10.58
N LYS A 277 -3.77 -16.99 -11.32
CA LYS A 277 -2.71 -17.99 -11.46
C LYS A 277 -1.54 -17.47 -12.30
N GLN A 278 -1.79 -16.54 -13.22
CA GLN A 278 -0.78 -15.93 -14.09
C GLN A 278 -0.02 -14.80 -13.40
N ARG A 279 -0.58 -14.22 -12.33
CA ARG A 279 0.08 -13.18 -11.55
C ARG A 279 1.32 -13.74 -10.82
N PRO A 280 2.46 -13.02 -10.83
CA PRO A 280 3.67 -13.43 -10.12
C PRO A 280 3.42 -13.48 -8.62
N SER A 281 4.20 -14.28 -7.88
CA SER A 281 4.24 -14.17 -6.41
C SER A 281 4.93 -12.87 -5.97
N MET A 282 4.68 -12.40 -4.75
CA MET A 282 5.40 -11.24 -4.21
C MET A 282 6.92 -11.46 -4.12
N GLN A 283 7.38 -12.69 -3.90
CA GLN A 283 8.80 -13.04 -3.98
C GLN A 283 9.37 -12.77 -5.39
N MET A 284 8.64 -13.18 -6.43
CA MET A 284 9.04 -12.94 -7.82
C MET A 284 8.98 -11.46 -8.18
N ALA A 285 7.92 -10.75 -7.78
CA ALA A 285 7.78 -9.31 -8.00
C ALA A 285 8.93 -8.52 -7.34
N LEU A 286 9.25 -8.82 -6.08
CA LEU A 286 10.38 -8.23 -5.36
C LEU A 286 11.72 -8.51 -6.06
N LYS A 287 11.93 -9.75 -6.52
CA LYS A 287 13.13 -10.13 -7.27
C LYS A 287 13.26 -9.35 -8.58
N ARG A 288 12.15 -9.15 -9.30
CA ARG A 288 12.12 -8.34 -10.53
C ARG A 288 12.44 -6.88 -10.23
N LEU A 289 11.82 -6.27 -9.22
CA LEU A 289 12.09 -4.88 -8.83
C LEU A 289 13.55 -4.65 -8.43
N ARG A 290 14.14 -5.55 -7.64
CA ARG A 290 15.57 -5.47 -7.26
C ARG A 290 16.52 -5.56 -8.46
N ARG A 291 16.13 -6.27 -9.53
CA ARG A 291 16.92 -6.35 -10.78
C ARG A 291 16.73 -5.13 -11.69
N ILE A 292 15.59 -4.47 -11.59
CA ILE A 292 15.30 -3.24 -12.32
C ILE A 292 16.06 -2.08 -11.67
N ARG A 293 15.99 -1.98 -10.34
CA ARG A 293 16.72 -0.99 -9.53
C ARG A 293 18.22 -1.16 -9.75
N GLY A 294 18.86 -0.20 -10.42
CA GLY A 294 20.30 -0.21 -10.69
C GLY A 294 20.68 -0.47 -12.14
N ARG A 295 19.72 -0.48 -13.08
CA ARG A 295 20.01 -0.48 -14.53
C ARG A 295 20.27 0.92 -15.10
N GLY A 296 20.13 1.97 -14.30
CA GLY A 296 20.45 3.33 -14.72
C GLY A 296 21.91 3.51 -15.19
N PRO A 297 22.18 4.50 -16.07
CA PRO A 297 23.43 4.64 -16.81
C PRO A 297 24.70 4.93 -15.99
N PHE A 298 24.66 4.96 -14.66
CA PHE A 298 25.75 5.45 -13.80
C PHE A 298 26.41 4.39 -12.90
N LEU A 299 26.02 3.11 -12.97
CA LEU A 299 26.69 2.05 -12.17
C LEU A 299 27.95 1.46 -12.82
N GLY A 300 28.30 1.86 -14.05
CA GLY A 300 29.54 1.47 -14.71
C GLY A 300 30.82 2.15 -14.20
N LEU A 301 30.74 3.05 -13.22
CA LEU A 301 31.87 3.90 -12.77
C LEU A 301 32.20 3.79 -11.28
N LEU A 302 31.65 2.83 -10.53
CA LEU A 302 31.98 2.63 -9.11
C LEU A 302 32.67 1.30 -8.80
N ASN A 303 33.24 0.64 -9.80
CA ASN A 303 34.16 -0.47 -9.61
C ASN A 303 35.45 -0.22 -10.39
N LEU A 304 36.26 0.76 -9.95
CA LEU A 304 37.72 0.85 -10.16
C LEU A 304 38.33 1.58 -8.96
#